data_AF-A0A5D2ED91-F1
#
_entry.id   AF-A0A5D2ED91-F1
#
_cell.length_a   1.000
_cell.length_b   1.000
_cell.length_c   1.000
_cell.angle_alpha   90.00
_cell.angle_beta   90.00
_cell.angle_gamma   90.00
#
_symmetry.space_group_name_H-M   'P 1'
#
loop_
_entity.id
_entity.type
_entity.pdbx_description
1 polymer ?
#
loop_
_entity_poly.entity_id
_entity_poly.type
_entity_poly.pdbx_seq_one_letter_code
_entity_poly.pdbx_strand_id
1 'polypeptide(L)'
;MLNVHAIDTRGAEDKLGCTECRCDLYNVTVDEYGRPLRPYYKGGLLCCYDRTQCKVKHGFEAVRRTLYLRYTVKWIDMDRSVLPVKIYIFDITDSWKRTPSSTEINAEHKCKIEYDIESCDATGLGNDGCIDTKRISLDMPFGGYLIYGVAHQHSGGTGSALYREDGQLMCSSLPTYGEGEERGNEAGYIVGMTTCYPKTGTVEISEGETLILEFNYSRIRHHTGVMGLFYILVADDLPKPMHSLRTVVQTQDSIMVVAILWAAAALIGVVAVIALVVHYQFKCEGEDGYEAIGM
;
A
#
# COMPACT_ATOMS: atom_id res chain seq x y z
N MET A 1 12.90 1.08 -12.53
CA MET A 1 13.91 0.04 -12.26
C MET A 1 13.19 -1.29 -12.26
N LEU A 2 13.74 -2.31 -12.91
CA LEU A 2 13.23 -3.68 -12.85
C LEU A 2 14.27 -4.52 -12.10
N ASN A 3 13.89 -5.06 -10.95
CA ASN A 3 14.71 -6.01 -10.19
C ASN A 3 13.97 -7.36 -10.19
N VAL A 4 14.63 -8.42 -10.65
CA VAL A 4 14.02 -9.75 -10.79
C VAL A 4 14.88 -10.76 -10.06
N HIS A 5 14.28 -11.41 -9.07
CA HIS A 5 14.79 -12.62 -8.44
C HIS A 5 13.85 -13.77 -8.79
N ALA A 6 14.38 -14.87 -9.31
CA ALA A 6 13.58 -15.98 -9.82
C ALA A 6 14.02 -17.29 -9.19
N ILE A 7 13.06 -18.01 -8.59
CA ILE A 7 13.25 -19.33 -7.99
C ILE A 7 12.35 -20.31 -8.73
N ASP A 8 12.94 -21.35 -9.31
CA ASP A 8 12.19 -22.41 -9.97
C ASP A 8 11.74 -23.46 -8.94
N THR A 9 10.44 -23.45 -8.62
CA THR A 9 9.84 -24.36 -7.63
C THR A 9 9.26 -25.63 -8.25
N ARG A 10 9.46 -25.88 -9.55
CA ARG A 10 8.97 -27.09 -10.21
C ARG A 10 9.70 -28.31 -9.65
N GLY A 11 8.94 -29.31 -9.21
CA GLY A 11 9.49 -30.51 -8.63
C GLY A 11 10.11 -30.33 -7.24
N ALA A 12 10.09 -29.12 -6.66
CA ALA A 12 10.61 -28.87 -5.32
C ALA A 12 9.97 -29.78 -4.27
N GLU A 13 10.75 -30.24 -3.30
CA GLU A 13 10.25 -31.00 -2.15
C GLU A 13 9.37 -30.11 -1.25
N ASP A 14 9.81 -28.88 -1.01
CA ASP A 14 9.11 -27.85 -0.25
C ASP A 14 9.14 -26.52 -1.01
N LYS A 15 8.06 -26.22 -1.73
CA LYS A 15 7.97 -25.02 -2.58
C LYS A 15 8.08 -23.72 -1.78
N LEU A 16 7.46 -23.66 -0.60
CA LEU A 16 7.45 -22.45 0.23
C LEU A 16 8.81 -22.25 0.88
N GLY A 17 9.39 -23.31 1.43
CA GLY A 17 10.75 -23.26 1.96
C GLY A 17 11.79 -22.84 0.91
N CYS A 18 11.63 -23.26 -0.35
CA CYS A 18 12.48 -22.76 -1.43
C CYS A 18 12.35 -21.24 -1.61
N THR A 19 11.12 -20.71 -1.63
CA THR A 19 10.90 -19.26 -1.81
C THR A 19 11.29 -18.42 -0.60
N GLU A 20 11.33 -19.02 0.59
CA GLU A 20 11.88 -18.42 1.80
C GLU A 20 13.40 -18.62 1.92
N CYS A 21 14.03 -19.17 0.89
CA CYS A 21 15.48 -19.36 0.80
C CYS A 21 16.06 -20.16 1.97
N ARG A 22 15.35 -21.19 2.44
CA ARG A 22 15.82 -22.06 3.53
C ARG A 22 17.10 -22.80 3.17
N CYS A 23 18.17 -22.57 3.91
CA CYS A 23 19.51 -23.05 3.56
C CYS A 23 19.61 -24.57 3.46
N ASP A 24 18.85 -25.31 4.27
CA ASP A 24 18.80 -26.77 4.25
C ASP A 24 18.23 -27.34 2.95
N LEU A 25 17.33 -26.59 2.28
CA LEU A 25 16.79 -26.98 0.99
C LEU A 25 17.72 -26.69 -0.18
N TYR A 26 18.64 -25.73 -0.06
CA TYR A 26 19.63 -25.43 -1.10
C TYR A 26 20.96 -26.18 -0.89
N ASN A 27 21.13 -26.85 0.25
CA ASN A 27 22.36 -27.54 0.64
C ASN A 27 23.62 -26.63 0.55
N VAL A 28 23.47 -25.40 1.03
CA VAL A 28 24.51 -24.37 1.01
C VAL A 28 25.03 -24.08 2.41
N THR A 29 26.34 -23.85 2.53
CA THR A 29 27.02 -23.50 3.79
C THR A 29 27.85 -22.23 3.67
N VAL A 30 27.93 -21.65 2.47
CA VAL A 30 28.64 -20.41 2.16
C VAL A 30 27.74 -19.48 1.32
N ASP A 31 27.95 -18.17 1.47
CA ASP A 31 27.27 -17.15 0.67
C ASP A 31 27.83 -17.02 -0.76
N GLU A 32 27.28 -16.08 -1.54
CA GLU A 32 27.69 -15.83 -2.93
C GLU A 32 29.17 -15.43 -3.10
N TYR A 33 29.83 -14.97 -2.02
CA TYR A 33 31.24 -14.59 -1.99
C TYR A 33 32.13 -15.70 -1.42
N GLY A 34 31.58 -16.88 -1.15
CA GLY A 34 32.29 -18.02 -0.55
C GLY A 34 32.57 -17.87 0.95
N ARG A 35 31.89 -16.94 1.64
CA ARG A 35 32.06 -16.75 3.08
C ARG A 35 31.15 -17.72 3.84
N PRO A 36 31.63 -18.39 4.91
CA PRO A 36 30.79 -19.28 5.70
C PRO A 36 29.55 -18.59 6.26
N LEU A 37 28.40 -19.26 6.15
CA LEU A 37 27.17 -18.81 6.77
C LEU A 37 27.28 -18.87 8.29
N ARG A 38 26.59 -17.95 8.97
CA ARG A 38 26.54 -17.97 10.44
C ARG A 38 25.79 -19.23 10.91
N PRO A 39 26.19 -19.88 12.03
CA PRO A 39 25.56 -21.12 12.49
C PRO A 39 24.04 -21.07 12.69
N TYR A 40 23.52 -19.88 13.01
CA TYR A 40 22.10 -19.64 13.27
C TYR A 40 21.34 -19.05 12.08
N TYR A 41 21.99 -18.83 10.93
CA TYR A 41 21.33 -18.34 9.73
C TYR A 41 20.60 -19.50 9.04
N LYS A 42 19.27 -19.54 9.16
CA LYS A 42 18.45 -20.68 8.71
C LYS A 42 17.90 -20.51 7.29
N GLY A 43 17.75 -19.28 6.83
CA GLY A 43 17.31 -18.98 5.48
C GLY A 43 17.35 -17.50 5.18
N GLY A 44 17.25 -17.18 3.90
CA GLY A 44 17.33 -15.82 3.38
C GLY A 44 18.28 -15.70 2.18
N LEU A 45 18.53 -14.47 1.75
CA LEU A 45 19.25 -14.11 0.54
C LEU A 45 20.62 -14.80 0.41
N LEU A 46 21.33 -15.03 1.51
CA LEU A 46 22.66 -15.68 1.48
C LEU A 46 22.59 -17.16 1.09
N CYS A 47 21.39 -17.76 1.07
CA CYS A 47 21.19 -19.17 0.75
C CYS A 47 20.59 -19.42 -0.65
N CYS A 48 20.09 -18.38 -1.32
CA CYS A 48 19.43 -18.48 -2.63
C CYS A 48 20.02 -17.51 -3.67
N TYR A 49 21.34 -17.44 -3.76
CA TYR A 49 22.02 -16.62 -4.78
C TYR A 49 22.01 -17.29 -6.17
N ASP A 50 22.58 -16.59 -7.18
CA ASP A 50 22.58 -17.06 -8.57
C ASP A 50 23.09 -18.51 -8.69
N ARG A 51 22.40 -19.30 -9.52
CA ARG A 51 22.68 -20.72 -9.82
C ARG A 51 22.54 -21.70 -8.65
N THR A 52 22.11 -21.28 -7.47
CA THR A 52 21.71 -22.21 -6.42
C THR A 52 20.46 -22.98 -6.86
N GLN A 53 20.33 -24.23 -6.41
CA GLN A 53 19.21 -25.09 -6.77
C GLN A 53 18.56 -25.64 -5.51
N CYS A 54 17.26 -25.38 -5.36
CA CYS A 54 16.49 -25.95 -4.28
C CYS A 54 16.28 -27.46 -4.48
N LYS A 55 16.18 -28.19 -3.38
CA LYS A 55 15.98 -29.65 -3.36
C LYS A 55 14.69 -30.03 -4.08
N VAL A 56 14.82 -30.96 -5.02
CA VAL A 56 13.71 -31.50 -5.81
C VAL A 56 13.40 -32.94 -5.43
N LYS A 57 12.15 -33.35 -5.62
CA LYS A 57 11.68 -34.70 -5.39
C LYS A 57 12.47 -35.70 -6.24
N HIS A 58 12.71 -36.88 -5.67
CA HIS A 58 13.39 -37.95 -6.37
C HIS A 58 12.67 -38.32 -7.67
N GLY A 59 13.43 -38.49 -8.77
CA GLY A 59 12.88 -38.80 -10.09
C GLY A 59 12.30 -37.61 -10.86
N PHE A 60 12.41 -36.37 -10.35
CA PHE A 60 12.00 -35.19 -11.10
C PHE A 60 12.98 -34.89 -12.25
N GLU A 61 12.49 -34.95 -13.49
CA GLU A 61 13.24 -34.55 -14.67
C GLU A 61 12.95 -33.10 -15.04
N ALA A 62 13.93 -32.22 -14.80
CA ALA A 62 13.81 -30.80 -15.11
C ALA A 62 13.96 -30.55 -16.62
N VAL A 63 12.90 -30.05 -17.26
CA VAL A 63 12.99 -29.54 -18.63
C VAL A 63 13.46 -28.09 -18.61
N ARG A 64 14.52 -27.80 -19.37
CA ARG A 64 15.04 -26.44 -19.56
C ARG A 64 13.94 -25.55 -20.12
N ARG A 65 13.71 -24.42 -19.46
CA ARG A 65 12.79 -23.37 -19.93
C ARG A 65 13.56 -22.08 -20.12
N THR A 66 13.20 -21.35 -21.16
CA THR A 66 13.66 -19.98 -21.38
C THR A 66 12.46 -19.07 -21.19
N LEU A 67 12.58 -18.12 -20.26
CA LEU A 67 11.56 -17.12 -19.99
C LEU A 67 12.00 -15.79 -20.62
N TYR A 68 11.04 -15.08 -21.22
CA TYR A 68 11.26 -13.76 -21.80
C TYR A 68 10.34 -12.76 -21.09
N LEU A 69 10.91 -11.65 -20.64
CA LEU A 69 10.14 -10.53 -20.13
C LEU A 69 9.84 -9.57 -21.28
N ARG A 70 8.56 -9.37 -21.59
CA ARG A 70 8.09 -8.36 -22.53
C ARG A 70 7.55 -7.17 -21.75
N TYR A 71 8.08 -5.98 -22.01
CA TYR A 71 7.62 -4.74 -21.40
C TYR A 71 7.42 -3.67 -22.46
N THR A 72 6.51 -2.73 -22.19
CA THR A 72 6.28 -1.55 -23.02
C THR A 72 6.66 -0.33 -22.21
N VAL A 73 7.64 0.44 -22.69
CA VAL A 73 7.99 1.72 -22.09
C VAL A 73 7.11 2.79 -22.74
N LYS A 74 6.37 3.53 -21.91
CA LYS A 74 5.70 4.76 -22.31
C LYS A 74 6.46 5.92 -21.70
N TRP A 75 6.60 7.00 -22.45
CA TRP A 75 7.24 8.22 -21.99
C TRP A 75 6.34 9.41 -22.33
N ILE A 76 6.53 10.50 -21.61
CA ILE A 76 5.92 11.80 -21.86
C ILE A 76 7.04 12.81 -22.05
N ASP A 77 6.78 13.87 -22.80
CA ASP A 77 7.71 14.99 -22.89
C ASP A 77 7.79 15.67 -21.51
N MET A 78 9.01 15.98 -21.09
CA MET A 78 9.24 16.66 -19.82
C MET A 78 8.78 18.12 -19.94
N ASP A 79 7.88 18.53 -19.06
CA ASP A 79 7.49 19.92 -18.90
C ASP A 79 7.49 20.33 -17.42
N ARG A 80 6.96 21.52 -17.11
CA ARG A 80 6.92 22.05 -15.74
C ARG A 80 5.96 21.31 -14.80
N SER A 81 5.13 20.41 -15.32
CA SER A 81 4.21 19.58 -14.54
C SER A 81 4.85 18.26 -14.09
N VAL A 82 5.97 17.86 -14.70
CA VAL A 82 6.73 16.68 -14.30
C VAL A 82 7.67 17.03 -13.16
N LEU A 83 7.41 16.46 -11.98
CA LEU A 83 8.21 16.73 -10.79
C LEU A 83 9.21 15.61 -10.51
N PRO A 84 10.44 15.94 -10.09
CA PRO A 84 11.34 14.93 -9.55
C PRO A 84 10.78 14.39 -8.24
N VAL A 85 10.92 13.07 -8.05
CA VAL A 85 10.62 12.40 -6.79
C VAL A 85 11.88 11.75 -6.25
N LYS A 86 12.06 11.83 -4.94
CA LYS A 86 13.07 11.08 -4.19
C LYS A 86 12.46 9.75 -3.76
N ILE A 87 13.22 8.68 -3.91
CA ILE A 87 12.79 7.33 -3.53
C ILE A 87 13.50 6.96 -2.24
N TYR A 88 12.72 6.65 -1.20
CA TYR A 88 13.23 6.13 0.06
C TYR A 88 12.71 4.71 0.28
N ILE A 89 13.54 3.89 0.92
CA ILE A 89 13.20 2.53 1.32
C ILE A 89 13.42 2.46 2.82
N PHE A 90 12.34 2.24 3.56
CA PHE A 90 12.42 2.01 5.00
C PHE A 90 12.52 0.52 5.26
N ASP A 91 13.39 0.13 6.19
CA ASP A 91 13.61 -1.26 6.57
C ASP A 91 13.21 -1.44 8.04
N ILE A 92 12.24 -2.30 8.31
CA ILE A 92 11.77 -2.60 9.67
C ILE A 92 12.88 -3.15 10.59
N THR A 93 13.98 -3.65 10.02
CA THR A 93 15.13 -4.16 10.75
C THR A 93 16.16 -3.10 11.11
N ASP A 94 15.95 -1.86 10.68
CA ASP A 94 16.83 -0.76 11.07
C ASP A 94 16.83 -0.61 12.59
N SER A 95 18.04 -0.66 13.16
CA SER A 95 18.28 -0.59 14.59
C SER A 95 18.85 0.76 15.02
N TRP A 96 18.88 1.72 14.10
CA TRP A 96 19.30 3.07 14.39
C TRP A 96 18.37 3.75 15.41
N LYS A 97 18.96 4.52 16.32
CA LYS A 97 18.24 5.36 17.28
C LYS A 97 18.97 6.68 17.41
N ARG A 98 18.23 7.78 17.29
CA ARG A 98 18.77 9.12 17.53
C ARG A 98 19.23 9.25 18.99
N THR A 99 20.48 9.68 19.19
CA THR A 99 20.94 10.08 20.53
C THR A 99 20.57 11.55 20.77
N PRO A 100 20.03 11.92 21.95
CA PRO A 100 19.55 13.29 22.21
C PRO A 100 20.62 14.39 22.08
N SER A 101 21.90 14.03 22.11
CA SER A 101 23.04 14.95 22.16
C SER A 101 23.85 15.03 20.87
N SER A 102 23.46 14.36 19.78
CA SER A 102 24.16 14.47 18.49
C SER A 102 23.40 15.40 17.54
N THR A 103 24.09 16.43 17.07
CA THR A 103 23.69 17.24 15.90
C THR A 103 24.07 16.57 14.58
N GLU A 104 24.77 15.43 14.64
CA GLU A 104 25.18 14.67 13.47
C GLU A 104 24.02 13.83 12.95
N ILE A 105 23.50 14.24 11.78
CA ILE A 105 22.59 13.47 10.93
C ILE A 105 23.34 12.27 10.29
N ASN A 106 24.67 12.20 10.39
CA ASN A 106 25.51 11.10 9.91
C ASN A 106 25.54 9.91 10.86
N ALA A 107 24.37 9.46 11.27
CA ALA A 107 24.26 8.35 12.18
C ALA A 107 24.03 7.07 11.35
N GLU A 108 24.97 6.13 11.46
CA GLU A 108 25.03 4.94 10.59
C GLU A 108 23.78 4.05 10.82
N HIS A 109 22.88 4.04 9.85
CA HIS A 109 21.73 3.15 9.82
C HIS A 109 22.18 1.68 9.73
N LYS A 110 21.55 0.81 10.53
CA LYS A 110 21.94 -0.60 10.64
C LYS A 110 20.77 -1.47 10.21
N CYS A 111 20.56 -1.50 8.89
CA CYS A 111 19.56 -2.30 8.20
C CYS A 111 20.07 -3.73 7.97
N LYS A 112 19.22 -4.73 8.23
CA LYS A 112 19.53 -6.15 8.02
C LYS A 112 18.85 -6.74 6.80
N ILE A 113 17.92 -6.01 6.15
CA ILE A 113 17.15 -6.39 4.96
C ILE A 113 16.11 -7.49 5.23
N GLU A 114 16.50 -8.53 5.95
CA GLU A 114 15.69 -9.71 6.22
C GLU A 114 15.76 -10.13 7.69
N TYR A 115 14.74 -10.86 8.13
CA TYR A 115 14.63 -11.42 9.46
C TYR A 115 13.76 -12.68 9.47
N ASP A 116 13.83 -13.43 10.56
CA ASP A 116 13.04 -14.65 10.73
C ASP A 116 11.80 -14.38 11.61
N ILE A 117 10.74 -15.16 11.38
CA ILE A 117 9.51 -15.18 12.17
C ILE A 117 9.40 -16.52 12.87
N GLU A 118 9.38 -16.49 14.20
CA GLU A 118 9.17 -17.69 15.01
C GLU A 118 7.69 -18.10 15.04
N SER A 119 7.43 -19.40 14.92
CA SER A 119 6.08 -19.96 14.99
C SER A 119 5.43 -19.74 16.37
N CYS A 120 4.11 -19.59 16.41
CA CYS A 120 3.34 -19.62 17.65
C CYS A 120 2.83 -21.05 17.95
N ASP A 121 2.64 -21.38 19.23
CA ASP A 121 1.95 -22.61 19.62
C ASP A 121 0.43 -22.43 19.41
N ALA A 122 -0.06 -22.89 18.26
CA ALA A 122 -1.46 -22.72 17.84
C ALA A 122 -2.48 -23.58 18.63
N THR A 123 -2.06 -24.29 19.69
CA THR A 123 -2.97 -25.04 20.56
C THR A 123 -3.74 -24.10 21.47
N GLY A 124 -4.78 -23.45 20.95
CA GLY A 124 -5.86 -22.88 21.77
C GLY A 124 -6.21 -21.40 21.59
N LEU A 125 -5.60 -20.67 20.65
CA LEU A 125 -6.02 -19.30 20.32
C LEU A 125 -6.72 -19.26 18.95
N GLY A 126 -7.84 -18.52 18.88
CA GLY A 126 -8.51 -18.21 17.62
C GLY A 126 -7.58 -17.46 16.66
N ASN A 127 -7.93 -17.46 15.36
CA ASN A 127 -7.10 -17.02 14.24
C ASN A 127 -6.42 -15.63 14.37
N ASP A 128 -6.88 -14.74 15.26
CA ASP A 128 -6.28 -13.42 15.54
C ASP A 128 -5.06 -13.45 16.49
N GLY A 129 -4.76 -14.58 17.14
CA GLY A 129 -3.72 -14.65 18.19
C GLY A 129 -2.27 -14.79 17.72
N CYS A 130 -2.03 -15.01 16.42
CA CYS A 130 -0.76 -15.51 15.92
C CYS A 130 -0.14 -14.61 14.83
N ILE A 131 0.04 -13.33 15.16
CA ILE A 131 0.65 -12.31 14.29
C ILE A 131 1.93 -11.77 14.96
N ASP A 132 3.03 -11.68 14.21
CA ASP A 132 4.23 -10.92 14.57
C ASP A 132 4.05 -9.50 14.06
N THR A 133 3.87 -8.56 14.98
CA THR A 133 3.84 -7.14 14.67
C THR A 133 5.17 -6.52 15.05
N LYS A 134 5.89 -6.00 14.06
CA LYS A 134 7.10 -5.19 14.28
C LYS A 134 6.78 -3.74 14.03
N ARG A 135 7.23 -2.87 14.95
CA ARG A 135 7.13 -1.42 14.82
C ARG A 135 8.46 -0.76 15.14
N ILE A 136 8.85 0.21 14.31
CA ILE A 136 10.01 1.08 14.57
C ILE A 136 9.63 2.53 14.35
N SER A 137 10.33 3.43 15.04
CA SER A 137 10.26 4.87 14.85
C SER A 137 11.40 5.32 13.94
N LEU A 138 11.08 6.17 12.96
CA LEU A 138 12.02 6.67 11.96
C LEU A 138 11.97 8.20 11.96
N ASP A 139 13.08 8.83 12.34
CA ASP A 139 13.20 10.30 12.27
C ASP A 139 13.56 10.69 10.84
N MET A 140 12.72 11.50 10.19
CA MET A 140 12.89 11.86 8.79
C MET A 140 13.98 12.93 8.64
N PRO A 141 15.10 12.66 7.94
CA PRO A 141 16.12 13.67 7.65
C PRO A 141 15.74 14.56 6.45
N PHE A 142 14.49 14.49 6.00
CA PHE A 142 13.96 15.21 4.85
C PHE A 142 12.51 15.63 5.13
N GLY A 143 12.08 16.68 4.44
CA GLY A 143 10.66 17.02 4.29
C GLY A 143 10.15 16.74 2.87
N GLY A 144 8.86 16.95 2.66
CA GLY A 144 8.22 16.94 1.33
C GLY A 144 6.87 16.25 1.33
N TYR A 145 6.29 16.09 0.15
CA TYR A 145 4.96 15.50 -0.05
C TYR A 145 5.05 14.03 -0.43
N LEU A 146 4.36 13.17 0.32
CA LEU A 146 4.24 11.76 0.00
C LEU A 146 3.34 11.56 -1.22
N ILE A 147 3.91 11.05 -2.32
CA ILE A 147 3.21 10.85 -3.59
C ILE A 147 2.76 9.40 -3.77
N TYR A 148 3.57 8.47 -3.29
CA TYR A 148 3.31 7.05 -3.44
C TYR A 148 3.98 6.25 -2.32
N GLY A 149 3.34 5.15 -1.91
CA GLY A 149 3.88 4.19 -0.97
C GLY A 149 3.53 2.75 -1.35
N VAL A 150 4.44 1.81 -1.16
CA VAL A 150 4.18 0.37 -1.30
C VAL A 150 5.13 -0.42 -0.41
N ALA A 151 4.67 -1.51 0.18
CA ALA A 151 5.55 -2.42 0.88
C ALA A 151 5.97 -3.58 0.00
N HIS A 152 7.15 -4.11 0.32
CA HIS A 152 7.63 -5.40 -0.13
C HIS A 152 7.57 -6.34 1.07
N GLN A 153 6.72 -7.36 0.96
CA GLN A 153 6.58 -8.43 1.94
C GLN A 153 6.73 -9.79 1.25
N HIS A 154 7.28 -10.75 1.98
CA HIS A 154 7.33 -12.15 1.56
C HIS A 154 6.07 -12.89 2.04
N SER A 155 5.84 -14.09 1.50
CA SER A 155 4.75 -14.96 1.94
C SER A 155 4.75 -15.12 3.46
N GLY A 156 3.56 -15.07 4.06
CA GLY A 156 3.39 -14.94 5.51
C GLY A 156 3.07 -13.51 5.93
N GLY A 157 3.40 -12.49 5.13
CA GLY A 157 3.01 -11.09 5.40
C GLY A 157 1.50 -10.93 5.43
N THR A 158 0.97 -10.17 6.38
CA THR A 158 -0.47 -9.87 6.51
C THR A 158 -0.80 -8.40 6.28
N GLY A 159 0.22 -7.54 6.30
CA GLY A 159 0.09 -6.14 5.95
C GLY A 159 1.22 -5.29 6.50
N SER A 160 1.22 -4.03 6.09
CA SER A 160 2.17 -3.02 6.52
C SER A 160 1.53 -1.64 6.49
N ALA A 161 2.05 -0.74 7.31
CA ALA A 161 1.54 0.61 7.39
C ALA A 161 2.61 1.59 7.85
N LEU A 162 2.46 2.83 7.40
CA LEU A 162 3.24 3.99 7.79
C LEU A 162 2.30 4.97 8.47
N TYR A 163 2.63 5.34 9.71
CA TYR A 163 1.85 6.25 10.54
C TYR A 163 2.69 7.46 10.92
N ARG A 164 2.01 8.54 11.30
CA ARG A 164 2.61 9.60 12.12
C ARG A 164 2.76 9.14 13.56
N GLU A 165 3.54 9.89 14.34
CA GLU A 165 3.73 9.64 15.78
C GLU A 165 2.41 9.70 16.58
N ASP A 166 1.44 10.52 16.15
CA ASP A 166 0.11 10.62 16.76
C ASP A 166 -0.83 9.44 16.42
N GLY A 167 -0.36 8.48 15.62
CA GLY A 167 -1.12 7.32 15.16
C GLY A 167 -1.95 7.55 13.89
N GLN A 168 -1.91 8.74 13.28
CA GLN A 168 -2.57 8.98 12.00
C GLN A 168 -1.95 8.10 10.90
N LEU A 169 -2.78 7.29 10.23
CA LEU A 169 -2.36 6.50 9.08
C LEU A 169 -2.03 7.40 7.89
N MET A 170 -0.82 7.27 7.35
CA MET A 170 -0.39 7.99 6.14
C MET A 170 -0.55 7.11 4.90
N CYS A 171 -0.08 5.86 5.00
CA CYS A 171 -0.17 4.87 3.92
C CYS A 171 -0.24 3.45 4.50
N SER A 172 -0.99 2.58 3.85
CA SER A 172 -0.99 1.15 4.09
C SER A 172 -0.72 0.39 2.80
N SER A 173 -0.12 -0.79 2.94
CA SER A 173 0.14 -1.71 1.83
C SER A 173 -0.16 -3.13 2.30
N LEU A 174 -1.11 -3.77 1.62
CA LEU A 174 -1.67 -5.07 1.97
C LEU A 174 -1.33 -6.08 0.88
N PRO A 175 -0.92 -7.30 1.26
CA PRO A 175 -0.67 -8.36 0.29
C PRO A 175 -1.97 -8.89 -0.30
N THR A 176 -1.94 -9.17 -1.59
CA THR A 176 -2.94 -9.98 -2.29
C THR A 176 -2.37 -11.38 -2.45
N TYR A 177 -3.06 -12.37 -1.89
CA TYR A 177 -2.68 -13.77 -2.04
C TYR A 177 -3.41 -14.40 -3.21
N GLY A 178 -2.71 -15.28 -3.93
CA GLY A 178 -3.36 -16.14 -4.92
C GLY A 178 -4.25 -17.18 -4.26
N GLU A 179 -5.23 -17.68 -5.01
CA GLU A 179 -6.23 -18.66 -4.54
C GLU A 179 -6.30 -19.92 -5.42
N GLY A 180 -5.59 -19.95 -6.55
CA GLY A 180 -5.66 -21.01 -7.55
C GLY A 180 -4.32 -21.64 -7.91
N GLU A 181 -4.26 -22.26 -9.08
CA GLU A 181 -3.03 -22.87 -9.62
C GLU A 181 -2.54 -22.17 -10.90
N GLU A 182 -3.27 -21.14 -11.33
CA GLU A 182 -3.00 -20.35 -12.53
C GLU A 182 -1.82 -19.40 -12.29
N ARG A 183 -1.13 -19.04 -13.38
CA ARG A 183 0.03 -18.13 -13.31
C ARG A 183 -0.39 -16.74 -12.84
N GLY A 184 0.23 -16.26 -11.77
CA GLY A 184 -0.12 -14.97 -11.14
C GLY A 184 -1.33 -15.05 -10.21
N ASN A 185 -1.81 -16.26 -9.88
CA ASN A 185 -2.87 -16.50 -8.90
C ASN A 185 -2.56 -17.74 -8.05
N GLU A 186 -1.30 -18.08 -7.86
CA GLU A 186 -0.90 -19.31 -7.17
C GLU A 186 -1.23 -19.24 -5.67
N ALA A 187 -1.94 -20.26 -5.18
CA ALA A 187 -2.35 -20.36 -3.78
C ALA A 187 -1.15 -20.36 -2.83
N GLY A 188 -1.22 -19.50 -1.81
CA GLY A 188 -0.16 -19.35 -0.80
C GLY A 188 1.01 -18.44 -1.21
N TYR A 189 0.95 -17.82 -2.40
CA TYR A 189 1.91 -16.81 -2.85
C TYR A 189 1.29 -15.41 -2.77
N ILE A 190 2.12 -14.42 -2.43
CA ILE A 190 1.77 -13.02 -2.66
C ILE A 190 1.89 -12.74 -4.15
N VAL A 191 0.76 -12.44 -4.78
CA VAL A 191 0.66 -12.15 -6.23
C VAL A 191 0.52 -10.66 -6.51
N GLY A 192 0.40 -9.83 -5.47
CA GLY A 192 0.39 -8.38 -5.56
C GLY A 192 0.46 -7.72 -4.20
N MET A 193 0.77 -6.42 -4.19
CA MET A 193 0.73 -5.56 -3.02
C MET A 193 -0.12 -4.34 -3.35
N THR A 194 -1.00 -3.93 -2.43
CA THR A 194 -1.73 -2.68 -2.62
C THR A 194 -0.78 -1.50 -2.51
N THR A 195 -1.03 -0.48 -3.34
CA THR A 195 -0.23 0.74 -3.38
C THR A 195 -1.02 1.90 -2.79
N CYS A 196 -0.35 2.74 -2.02
CA CYS A 196 -0.88 3.98 -1.50
C CYS A 196 -0.57 5.13 -2.46
N TYR A 197 -1.59 5.88 -2.87
CA TYR A 197 -1.46 7.13 -3.61
C TYR A 197 -2.26 8.21 -2.87
N PRO A 198 -1.64 8.90 -1.89
CA PRO A 198 -2.31 9.99 -1.19
C PRO A 198 -2.77 11.06 -2.18
N LYS A 199 -3.87 11.75 -1.83
CA LYS A 199 -4.28 12.92 -2.60
C LYS A 199 -3.13 13.93 -2.59
N THR A 200 -2.75 14.41 -3.77
CA THR A 200 -1.60 15.30 -3.91
C THR A 200 -1.74 16.52 -2.99
N GLY A 201 -0.72 16.75 -2.16
CA GLY A 201 -0.68 17.85 -1.19
C GLY A 201 -1.42 17.61 0.12
N THR A 202 -1.96 16.41 0.39
CA THR A 202 -2.63 16.13 1.68
C THR A 202 -1.74 15.46 2.72
N VAL A 203 -0.65 14.81 2.29
CA VAL A 203 0.30 14.13 3.19
C VAL A 203 1.67 14.76 3.01
N GLU A 204 2.00 15.67 3.92
CA GLU A 204 3.30 16.33 4.02
C GLU A 204 4.10 15.72 5.17
N ILE A 205 5.37 15.46 4.92
CA ILE A 205 6.36 15.00 5.89
C ILE A 205 7.21 16.21 6.23
N SER A 206 7.37 16.51 7.52
CA SER A 206 8.27 17.57 7.95
C SER A 206 9.69 17.04 8.18
N GLU A 207 10.70 17.86 7.90
CA GLU A 207 12.07 17.51 8.30
C GLU A 207 12.16 17.41 9.83
N GLY A 208 12.73 16.32 10.32
CA GLY A 208 12.77 15.96 11.74
C GLY A 208 11.50 15.32 12.28
N GLU A 209 10.47 15.09 11.45
CA GLU A 209 9.27 14.37 11.85
C GLU A 209 9.56 12.89 12.15
N THR A 210 8.98 12.37 13.23
CA THR A 210 9.03 10.95 13.56
C THR A 210 7.86 10.21 12.90
N LEU A 211 8.17 9.25 12.03
CA LEU A 211 7.20 8.33 11.45
C LEU A 211 7.27 6.96 12.12
N ILE A 212 6.15 6.26 12.20
CA ILE A 212 6.08 4.90 12.74
C ILE A 212 5.84 3.92 11.60
N LEU A 213 6.81 3.04 11.36
CA LEU A 213 6.70 1.95 10.40
C LEU A 213 6.21 0.69 11.10
N GLU A 214 5.23 0.01 10.51
CA GLU A 214 4.66 -1.23 11.02
C GLU A 214 4.63 -2.31 9.94
N PHE A 215 5.03 -3.53 10.31
CA PHE A 215 4.90 -4.74 9.50
C PHE A 215 4.26 -5.85 10.31
N ASN A 216 3.33 -6.56 9.69
CA ASN A 216 2.61 -7.68 10.27
C ASN A 216 2.89 -8.95 9.45
N TYR A 217 3.22 -10.03 10.15
CA TYR A 217 3.43 -11.37 9.59
C TYR A 217 2.64 -12.41 10.37
N SER A 218 2.11 -13.41 9.68
CA SER A 218 1.55 -14.60 10.32
C SER A 218 2.67 -15.39 10.99
N ARG A 219 2.42 -15.87 12.20
CA ARG A 219 3.30 -16.76 12.96
C ARG A 219 2.77 -18.19 12.98
N ILE A 220 1.74 -18.51 12.19
CA ILE A 220 1.12 -19.85 12.19
C ILE A 220 2.17 -20.93 11.88
N ARG A 221 3.17 -20.57 11.09
CA ARG A 221 4.38 -21.34 10.85
C ARG A 221 5.59 -20.45 11.03
N HIS A 222 6.75 -21.08 11.12
CA HIS A 222 8.02 -20.39 11.09
C HIS A 222 8.29 -19.90 9.65
N HIS A 223 8.82 -18.68 9.51
CA HIS A 223 9.25 -18.13 8.23
C HIS A 223 10.72 -17.70 8.31
N THR A 224 11.53 -18.02 7.28
CA THR A 224 12.91 -17.51 7.17
C THR A 224 13.03 -16.39 6.17
N GLY A 225 13.96 -15.45 6.41
CA GLY A 225 14.35 -14.47 5.40
C GLY A 225 13.18 -13.63 4.89
N VAL A 226 12.23 -13.27 5.77
CA VAL A 226 11.15 -12.37 5.39
C VAL A 226 11.66 -10.94 5.35
N MET A 227 11.05 -10.11 4.50
CA MET A 227 11.41 -8.71 4.36
C MET A 227 10.32 -7.78 4.90
N GLY A 228 10.74 -6.64 5.44
CA GLY A 228 9.82 -5.58 5.86
C GLY A 228 10.27 -4.26 5.30
N LEU A 229 10.24 -4.15 3.97
CA LEU A 229 10.70 -2.95 3.26
C LEU A 229 9.51 -2.12 2.80
N PHE A 230 9.52 -0.81 3.07
CA PHE A 230 8.47 0.11 2.65
C PHE A 230 9.04 1.20 1.76
N TYR A 231 8.65 1.20 0.50
CA TYR A 231 9.08 2.16 -0.50
C TYR A 231 8.15 3.37 -0.45
N ILE A 232 8.73 4.57 -0.39
CA ILE A 232 7.98 5.81 -0.58
C ILE A 232 8.64 6.69 -1.65
N LEU A 233 7.79 7.40 -2.39
CA LEU A 233 8.20 8.45 -3.30
C LEU A 233 7.75 9.80 -2.73
N VAL A 234 8.70 10.71 -2.57
CA VAL A 234 8.49 12.02 -1.96
C VAL A 234 8.89 13.11 -2.96
N ALA A 235 8.02 14.10 -3.16
CA ALA A 235 8.34 15.30 -3.92
C ALA A 235 8.66 16.46 -2.96
N ASP A 236 9.75 17.18 -3.20
CA ASP A 236 10.14 18.32 -2.35
C ASP A 236 9.07 19.43 -2.41
N ASP A 237 8.60 19.74 -3.61
CA ASP A 237 7.62 20.78 -3.89
C ASP A 237 6.53 20.27 -4.84
N LEU A 238 5.34 20.85 -4.75
CA LEU A 238 4.23 20.62 -5.68
C LEU A 238 4.09 21.80 -6.66
N PRO A 239 3.53 21.58 -7.87
CA PRO A 239 3.43 22.63 -8.87
C PRO A 239 2.44 23.70 -8.37
N LYS A 240 2.84 24.97 -8.43
CA LYS A 240 1.92 26.11 -8.20
C LYS A 240 1.02 26.21 -9.44
N PRO A 241 -0.19 25.64 -9.40
CA PRO A 241 -1.35 26.30 -8.81
C PRO A 241 -2.13 25.43 -7.81
N MET A 242 -1.54 24.39 -7.21
CA MET A 242 -2.30 23.55 -6.25
C MET A 242 -2.81 24.33 -5.01
N HIS A 243 -2.13 25.43 -4.62
CA HIS A 243 -2.64 26.37 -3.62
C HIS A 243 -3.92 27.11 -4.06
N SER A 244 -4.11 27.36 -5.36
CA SER A 244 -5.31 28.03 -5.88
C SER A 244 -6.44 27.06 -6.24
N LEU A 245 -6.13 25.79 -6.56
CA LEU A 245 -7.15 24.75 -6.77
C LEU A 245 -7.98 24.48 -5.51
N ARG A 246 -7.38 24.61 -4.31
CA ARG A 246 -8.11 24.50 -3.03
C ARG A 246 -9.13 25.63 -2.87
N THR A 247 -8.80 26.84 -3.33
CA THR A 247 -9.72 27.99 -3.35
C THR A 247 -10.83 27.78 -4.39
N VAL A 248 -10.49 27.27 -5.58
CA VAL A 248 -11.44 27.05 -6.68
C VAL A 248 -12.49 25.99 -6.33
N VAL A 249 -12.09 24.83 -5.77
CA VAL A 249 -13.02 23.77 -5.36
C VAL A 249 -13.98 24.26 -4.27
N GLN A 250 -13.47 25.01 -3.29
CA GLN A 250 -14.29 25.55 -2.20
C GLN A 250 -15.27 26.64 -2.70
N THR A 251 -14.87 27.45 -3.68
CA THR A 251 -15.77 28.41 -4.35
C THR A 251 -16.78 27.74 -5.26
N GLN A 252 -16.44 26.64 -5.93
CA GLN A 252 -17.31 25.93 -6.85
C GLN A 252 -18.43 25.16 -6.11
N ASP A 253 -18.12 24.52 -4.97
CA ASP A 253 -19.14 23.93 -4.10
C ASP A 253 -20.10 24.99 -3.54
N SER A 254 -19.57 26.14 -3.12
CA SER A 254 -20.38 27.26 -2.63
C SER A 254 -21.29 27.85 -3.71
N ILE A 255 -20.78 28.03 -4.95
CA ILE A 255 -21.57 28.52 -6.09
C ILE A 255 -22.64 27.50 -6.49
N MET A 256 -22.33 26.20 -6.48
CA MET A 256 -23.29 25.15 -6.82
C MET A 256 -24.43 25.07 -5.79
N VAL A 257 -24.13 25.18 -4.50
CA VAL A 257 -25.16 25.23 -3.44
C VAL A 257 -26.03 26.48 -3.55
N VAL A 258 -25.43 27.65 -3.82
CA VAL A 258 -26.17 28.90 -4.02
C VAL A 258 -27.06 28.82 -5.26
N ALA A 259 -26.59 28.26 -6.38
CA ALA A 259 -27.38 28.07 -7.58
C ALA A 259 -28.57 27.12 -7.36
N ILE A 260 -28.40 26.04 -6.60
CA ILE A 260 -29.47 25.11 -6.23
C ILE A 260 -30.53 25.81 -5.37
N LEU A 261 -30.12 26.64 -4.40
CA LEU A 261 -31.05 27.40 -3.56
C LEU A 261 -31.86 28.42 -4.37
N TRP A 262 -31.23 29.13 -5.31
CA TRP A 262 -31.93 30.05 -6.21
C TRP A 262 -32.90 29.34 -7.17
N ALA A 263 -32.51 28.18 -7.70
CA ALA A 263 -33.39 27.37 -8.54
C ALA A 263 -34.61 26.86 -7.76
N ALA A 264 -34.43 26.42 -6.51
CA ALA A 264 -35.52 25.99 -5.64
C ALA A 264 -36.47 27.15 -5.30
N ALA A 265 -35.94 28.34 -4.98
CA ALA A 265 -36.75 29.52 -4.72
C ALA A 265 -37.56 29.96 -5.95
N ALA A 266 -36.97 29.91 -7.15
CA ALA A 266 -37.66 30.19 -8.41
C ALA A 266 -38.79 29.18 -8.67
N LEU A 267 -38.56 27.89 -8.43
CA LEU A 267 -39.57 26.83 -8.57
C LEU A 267 -40.74 27.04 -7.61
N ILE A 268 -40.47 27.38 -6.35
CA ILE A 268 -41.51 27.70 -5.35
C ILE A 268 -42.33 28.92 -5.81
N GLY A 269 -41.66 29.96 -6.32
CA GLY A 269 -42.31 31.14 -6.87
C GLY A 269 -43.24 30.82 -8.05
N VAL A 270 -42.79 29.98 -8.99
CA VAL A 270 -43.59 29.53 -10.14
C VAL A 270 -44.81 28.72 -9.68
N VAL A 271 -44.64 27.81 -8.73
CA VAL A 271 -45.77 27.02 -8.18
C VAL A 271 -46.79 27.91 -7.49
N ALA A 272 -46.35 28.93 -6.74
CA ALA A 272 -47.25 29.89 -6.10
C ALA A 272 -48.04 30.71 -7.12
N VAL A 273 -47.40 31.14 -8.22
CA VAL A 273 -48.09 31.86 -9.31
C VAL A 273 -49.09 30.95 -10.03
N ILE A 274 -48.72 29.70 -10.33
CA ILE A 274 -49.65 28.74 -10.93
C ILE A 274 -50.83 28.48 -10.00
N ALA A 275 -50.60 28.28 -8.70
CA ALA A 275 -51.66 28.10 -7.72
C ALA A 275 -52.58 29.33 -7.63
N LEU A 276 -52.04 30.55 -7.69
CA LEU A 276 -52.83 31.78 -7.72
C LEU A 276 -53.63 31.92 -9.02
N VAL A 277 -53.05 31.58 -10.18
CA VAL A 277 -53.76 31.63 -11.47
C VAL A 277 -54.87 30.59 -11.52
N VAL A 278 -54.61 29.36 -11.04
CA VAL A 278 -55.63 28.31 -10.93
C VAL A 278 -56.73 28.75 -9.95
N HIS A 279 -56.37 29.29 -8.79
CA HIS A 279 -57.35 29.82 -7.84
C HIS A 279 -58.17 31.00 -8.41
N TYR A 280 -57.57 31.83 -9.25
CA TYR A 280 -58.25 32.96 -9.91
C TYR A 280 -59.16 32.49 -11.05
N GLN A 281 -58.75 31.49 -11.83
CA GLN A 281 -59.57 30.88 -12.88
C GLN A 281 -60.78 30.13 -12.29
N PHE A 282 -60.60 29.39 -11.19
CA PHE A 282 -61.71 28.77 -10.45
C PHE A 282 -62.63 29.77 -9.73
N LYS A 283 -62.25 31.05 -9.66
CA LYS A 283 -63.11 32.12 -9.12
C LYS A 283 -63.90 32.88 -10.20
N CYS A 284 -63.64 32.61 -11.49
CA CYS A 284 -64.31 33.30 -12.61
C CYS A 284 -65.29 32.42 -13.41
N GLU A 285 -65.51 31.16 -13.03
CA GLU A 285 -66.58 30.33 -13.59
C GLU A 285 -67.43 29.72 -12.48
N GLY A 286 -68.63 30.27 -12.28
CA GLY A 286 -69.72 29.57 -11.58
C GLY A 286 -70.55 30.39 -10.60
N GLU A 287 -71.27 31.42 -11.05
CA GLU A 287 -72.57 31.80 -10.47
C GLU A 287 -73.65 31.52 -11.52
N ASP A 288 -74.48 30.49 -11.26
CA ASP A 288 -75.96 30.53 -11.32
C ASP A 288 -76.58 29.12 -11.33
N GLY A 289 -77.52 28.86 -10.41
CA GLY A 289 -78.56 27.83 -10.56
C GLY A 289 -78.88 26.95 -9.34
N TYR A 290 -79.97 27.30 -8.64
CA TYR A 290 -80.77 26.59 -7.61
C TYR A 290 -81.07 25.08 -7.89
N GLU A 291 -81.58 24.21 -7.01
CA GLU A 291 -82.01 24.16 -5.60
C GLU A 291 -82.02 22.67 -5.16
N ALA A 292 -82.01 22.39 -3.85
CA ALA A 292 -81.97 21.04 -3.29
C ALA A 292 -83.36 20.39 -3.09
N ILE A 293 -83.42 19.06 -3.20
CA ILE A 293 -84.49 18.20 -2.67
C ILE A 293 -83.91 17.32 -1.56
N GLY A 294 -84.51 17.38 -0.37
CA GLY A 294 -84.61 16.22 0.53
C GLY A 294 -84.04 16.39 1.94
N MET A 295 -84.94 16.86 2.83
CA MET A 295 -85.02 16.72 4.31
C MET A 295 -83.79 17.05 5.17
#